data_AF-A0A2W6BZE4-F1
#
_entry.id   AF-A0A2W6BZE4-F1
#
_cell.length_a   1.000
_cell.length_b   1.000
_cell.length_c   1.000
_cell.angle_alpha   90.00
_cell.angle_beta   90.00
_cell.angle_gamma   90.00
#
_symmetry.space_group_name_H-M   'P 1'
#
loop_
_entity.id
_entity.type
_entity.pdbx_description
1 polymer ?
#
loop_
_entity_poly.entity_id
_entity_poly.type
_entity_poly.pdbx_seq_one_letter_code
_entity_poly.pdbx_strand_id
1 'polypeptide(L)'
;MITQAWLNSWEYVIPFLAFPPEVRRVIYTTNAIEALNRQLRKAIKTKGHFPNEEAARKLIYLAVTNAVPQWTRTRSWTTALLAFKIHFGDRLPD
;
A
#
# COMPACT_ATOMS: atom_id res chain seq x y z
N MET A 1 -8.79 -10.04 -22.63
CA MET A 1 -8.49 -10.38 -21.22
C MET A 1 -8.31 -9.15 -20.35
N ILE A 2 -7.38 -8.24 -20.65
CA ILE A 2 -7.15 -7.03 -19.82
C ILE A 2 -8.39 -6.14 -19.76
N THR A 3 -9.00 -5.80 -20.90
CA THR A 3 -10.22 -4.98 -20.96
C THR A 3 -11.36 -5.58 -20.13
N GLN A 4 -11.59 -6.89 -20.23
CA GLN A 4 -12.65 -7.56 -19.48
C GLN A 4 -12.39 -7.52 -17.96
N ALA A 5 -11.13 -7.68 -17.52
CA ALA A 5 -10.78 -7.60 -16.11
C ALA A 5 -11.06 -6.19 -15.54
N TRP A 6 -10.76 -5.14 -16.31
CA TRP A 6 -11.09 -3.76 -15.95
C TRP A 6 -12.59 -3.52 -15.89
N LEU A 7 -13.34 -3.94 -16.90
CA LEU A 7 -14.80 -3.79 -16.93
C LEU A 7 -15.47 -4.49 -15.75
N ASN A 8 -15.02 -5.71 -15.42
CA ASN A 8 -15.55 -6.47 -14.29
C ASN A 8 -15.25 -5.81 -12.93
N SER A 9 -14.18 -5.02 -12.84
CA SER A 9 -13.75 -4.39 -11.59
C SER A 9 -14.10 -2.89 -11.53
N TRP A 10 -14.77 -2.36 -12.55
CA TRP A 10 -14.90 -0.92 -12.76
C TRP A 10 -15.61 -0.20 -11.61
N GLU A 11 -16.64 -0.83 -11.04
CA GLU A 11 -17.36 -0.37 -9.85
C GLU A 11 -16.43 -0.12 -8.65
N TYR A 12 -15.34 -0.89 -8.51
CA TYR A 12 -14.36 -0.70 -7.44
C TYR A 12 -13.33 0.39 -7.76
N VAL A 13 -13.18 0.77 -9.02
CA VAL A 13 -12.24 1.81 -9.47
C VAL A 13 -12.89 3.20 -9.46
N ILE A 14 -14.19 3.29 -9.72
CA ILE A 14 -14.93 4.57 -9.75
C ILE A 14 -14.71 5.43 -8.48
N PRO A 15 -14.79 4.88 -7.24
CA PRO A 15 -14.58 5.67 -6.04
C PRO A 15 -13.21 6.34 -5.98
N PHE A 16 -12.18 5.72 -6.56
CA PHE A 16 -10.85 6.32 -6.62
C PHE A 16 -10.84 7.65 -7.41
N LEU A 17 -11.70 7.79 -8.42
CA LEU A 17 -11.80 9.00 -9.24
C LEU A 17 -12.44 10.18 -8.50
N ALA A 18 -13.19 9.91 -7.42
CA ALA A 18 -13.79 10.96 -6.58
C ALA A 18 -12.75 11.71 -5.72
N PHE A 19 -11.55 11.12 -5.52
CA PHE A 19 -10.51 11.76 -4.74
C PHE A 19 -9.83 12.93 -5.49
N PRO A 20 -9.42 13.99 -4.76
CA PRO A 20 -8.59 15.06 -5.32
C PRO A 20 -7.33 14.53 -6.01
N PRO A 21 -6.81 15.20 -7.06
CA PRO A 21 -5.60 14.77 -7.79
C PRO A 21 -4.39 14.48 -6.88
N GLU A 22 -4.21 15.28 -5.84
CA GLU A 22 -3.12 15.15 -4.86
C GLU A 22 -3.20 13.85 -4.07
N VAL A 23 -4.43 13.44 -3.71
CA VAL A 23 -4.71 12.20 -2.99
C VAL A 23 -4.58 11.01 -3.93
N ARG A 24 -5.15 11.10 -5.14
CA ARG A 24 -5.01 10.06 -6.18
C ARG A 24 -3.54 9.75 -6.44
N ARG A 25 -2.69 10.78 -6.50
CA ARG A 25 -1.24 10.64 -6.69
C ARG A 25 -0.58 9.79 -5.62
N VAL A 26 -0.94 9.97 -4.36
CA VAL A 26 -0.41 9.13 -3.28
C VAL A 26 -0.89 7.69 -3.41
N ILE A 27 -2.17 7.48 -3.74
CA ILE A 27 -2.78 6.15 -3.84
C ILE A 27 -2.19 5.35 -5.01
N TYR A 28 -2.09 5.92 -6.22
CA TYR A 28 -1.62 5.16 -7.38
C TYR A 28 -0.11 4.90 -7.36
N THR A 29 0.67 5.61 -6.54
CA THR A 29 2.11 5.30 -6.40
C THR A 29 2.29 3.98 -5.67
N THR A 30 2.47 2.90 -6.44
CA THR A 30 2.63 1.53 -5.93
C THR A 30 3.97 1.29 -5.23
N ASN A 31 4.90 2.26 -5.27
CA ASN A 31 6.27 2.16 -4.74
C ASN A 31 6.35 1.59 -3.32
N ALA A 32 5.46 1.99 -2.40
CA ALA A 32 5.48 1.51 -1.02
C ALA A 32 5.08 0.02 -0.93
N ILE A 33 4.00 -0.36 -1.62
CA ILE A 33 3.51 -1.75 -1.68
C ILE A 33 4.53 -2.64 -2.38
N GLU A 34 5.08 -2.19 -3.51
CA GLU A 34 6.10 -2.90 -4.27
C GLU A 34 7.41 -3.06 -3.49
N ALA A 35 7.85 -2.02 -2.77
CA ALA A 35 9.03 -2.08 -1.92
C ALA A 35 8.85 -3.11 -0.79
N LEU A 36 7.70 -3.13 -0.12
CA LEU A 36 7.39 -4.12 0.91
C LEU A 36 7.35 -5.53 0.31
N ASN A 37 6.62 -5.73 -0.79
CA ASN A 37 6.54 -7.03 -1.48
C ASN A 37 7.92 -7.54 -1.92
N ARG A 38 8.80 -6.65 -2.38
CA ARG A 38 10.20 -7.00 -2.70
C ARG A 38 10.95 -7.49 -1.47
N GLN A 39 10.82 -6.81 -0.32
CA GLN A 39 11.47 -7.24 0.93
C GLN A 39 10.93 -8.58 1.44
N LEU A 40 9.60 -8.77 1.43
CA LEU A 40 8.97 -10.04 1.80
C LEU A 40 9.43 -11.18 0.89
N ARG A 41 9.42 -10.97 -0.42
CA ARG A 41 9.92 -11.97 -1.38
C ARG A 41 11.38 -12.31 -1.13
N LYS A 42 12.24 -11.33 -0.81
CA LYS A 42 13.65 -11.57 -0.47
C LYS A 42 13.80 -12.43 0.79
N ALA A 43 13.00 -12.14 1.83
CA ALA A 43 13.04 -12.89 3.09
C ALA A 43 12.58 -14.34 2.92
N ILE A 44 11.57 -14.57 2.07
CA ILE A 44 10.99 -15.89 1.83
C ILE A 44 11.83 -16.71 0.84
N LYS A 45 12.41 -16.09 -0.20
CA LYS A 45 13.13 -16.79 -1.29
C LYS A 45 14.28 -17.70 -0.80
N THR A 46 14.89 -17.38 0.34
CA THR A 46 15.99 -18.17 0.92
C THR A 46 15.53 -19.29 1.84
N LYS A 47 14.22 -19.42 2.08
CA LYS A 47 13.63 -20.47 2.91
C LYS A 47 13.06 -21.56 2.00
N GLY A 48 13.27 -22.82 2.39
CA GLY A 48 12.64 -23.98 1.77
C GLY A 48 11.19 -24.14 2.25
N HIS A 49 10.83 -25.32 2.74
CA HIS A 49 9.54 -25.51 3.39
C HIS A 49 9.54 -24.89 4.80
N PHE A 50 8.39 -24.36 5.21
CA PHE A 50 8.18 -23.98 6.61
C PHE A 50 7.72 -25.20 7.41
N PRO A 51 8.21 -25.41 8.64
CA PRO A 51 7.83 -26.55 9.47
C PRO A 51 6.37 -26.46 9.98
N ASN A 52 5.84 -25.24 10.10
CA ASN A 52 4.44 -24.96 10.44
C ASN A 52 4.08 -23.51 10.05
N GLU A 53 2.80 -23.18 10.16
CA GLU A 53 2.27 -21.85 9.86
C GLU A 53 2.87 -20.75 10.76
N GLU A 54 3.12 -21.06 12.04
CA GLU A 54 3.67 -20.10 13.00
C GLU A 54 5.09 -19.64 12.62
N ALA A 55 5.91 -20.55 12.11
CA ALA A 55 7.25 -20.25 11.61
C ALA A 55 7.19 -19.31 10.39
N ALA A 56 6.25 -19.53 9.46
CA ALA A 56 6.03 -18.64 8.33
C ALA A 56 5.56 -17.25 8.80
N ARG A 57 4.61 -17.20 9.75
CA ARG A 57 4.09 -15.96 10.33
C ARG A 57 5.17 -15.14 11.03
N LYS A 58 6.02 -15.77 11.85
CA LYS A 58 7.16 -15.13 12.51
C LYS A 58 8.15 -14.54 11.52
N LEU A 59 8.43 -15.25 10.42
CA LEU A 59 9.32 -14.73 9.38
C LEU A 59 8.72 -13.47 8.72
N ILE A 60 7.44 -13.50 8.34
CA ILE A 60 6.77 -12.35 7.73
C ILE A 60 6.76 -11.17 8.70
N TYR A 61 6.43 -11.42 9.98
CA TYR A 61 6.49 -10.40 11.02
C TYR A 61 7.86 -9.74 11.10
N LEU A 62 8.94 -10.53 11.25
CA LEU A 62 10.30 -10.00 11.32
C LEU A 62 10.71 -9.25 10.05
N ALA A 63 10.28 -9.72 8.87
CA ALA A 63 10.56 -9.05 7.61
C ALA A 63 9.87 -7.67 7.53
N VAL A 64 8.62 -7.56 8.01
CA VAL A 64 7.91 -6.27 8.13
C VAL A 64 8.60 -5.37 9.14
N THR A 65 8.92 -5.88 10.34
CA THR A 65 9.60 -5.10 11.38
C THR A 65 10.93 -4.55 10.90
N ASN A 66 11.72 -5.34 10.15
CA ASN A 66 12.99 -4.89 9.56
C ASN A 66 12.82 -3.91 8.40
N ALA A 67 11.62 -3.85 7.78
CA ALA A 67 11.30 -2.89 6.72
C ALA A 67 10.98 -1.50 7.27
N VAL A 68 10.33 -1.42 8.43
CA VAL A 68 9.83 -0.17 9.04
C VAL A 68 10.91 0.92 9.15
N PRO A 69 12.15 0.65 9.61
CA PRO A 69 13.19 1.69 9.70
C PRO A 69 13.58 2.32 8.36
N GLN A 70 13.30 1.65 7.23
CA GLN A 70 13.61 2.14 5.88
C GLN A 70 12.46 2.98 5.30
N TRP A 71 11.31 3.06 5.97
CA TRP A 71 10.17 3.81 5.47
C TRP A 71 10.42 5.30 5.61
N THR A 72 10.32 6.01 4.48
CA THR A 72 10.50 7.45 4.40
C THR A 72 9.16 8.13 4.19
N ARG A 73 9.10 9.43 4.48
CA ARG A 73 7.89 10.23 4.31
C ARG A 73 7.43 10.17 2.86
N THR A 74 6.14 9.87 2.65
CA THR A 74 5.52 9.90 1.32
C THR A 74 5.69 11.27 0.67
N ARG A 75 6.15 11.27 -0.58
CA ARG A 75 6.33 12.50 -1.35
C ARG A 75 4.99 13.23 -1.49
N SER A 76 5.00 14.55 -1.31
CA SER A 76 3.80 15.41 -1.40
C SER A 76 2.70 15.06 -0.38
N TRP A 77 3.01 14.33 0.69
CA TRP A 77 2.03 13.96 1.71
C TRP A 77 1.29 15.15 2.31
N THR A 78 1.98 16.27 2.57
CA THR A 78 1.34 17.47 3.14
C THR A 78 0.23 18.01 2.25
N THR A 79 0.48 18.14 0.95
CA THR A 79 -0.52 18.64 -0.01
C THR A 79 -1.68 17.67 -0.15
N ALA A 80 -1.40 16.37 -0.19
CA ALA A 80 -2.43 15.34 -0.21
C ALA A 80 -3.28 15.36 1.06
N LEU A 81 -2.67 15.50 2.24
CA LEU A 81 -3.36 15.57 3.52
C LEU A 81 -4.28 16.80 3.60
N LEU A 82 -3.84 17.96 3.12
CA LEU A 82 -4.67 19.17 3.07
C LEU A 82 -5.88 18.98 2.14
N ALA A 83 -5.66 18.42 0.94
CA ALA A 83 -6.75 18.10 0.01
C ALA A 83 -7.71 17.07 0.62
N PHE A 84 -7.19 16.09 1.37
CA PHE A 84 -7.98 15.08 2.08
C PHE A 84 -8.80 15.70 3.23
N LYS A 85 -8.22 16.64 3.99
CA LYS A 85 -8.93 17.41 5.02
C LYS A 85 -10.08 18.23 4.44
N ILE A 86 -9.88 18.90 3.31
CA ILE A 86 -10.96 19.63 2.63
C ILE A 86 -12.06 18.65 2.14
N HIS A 87 -11.67 17.51 1.59
CA HIS A 87 -12.61 16.54 1.03
C HIS A 87 -13.46 15.83 2.09
N PHE A 88 -12.90 15.54 3.28
CA PHE A 88 -13.58 14.81 4.35
C PHE A 88 -14.01 15.66 5.54
N GLY A 89 -13.68 16.95 5.55
CA GLY A 89 -14.08 17.90 6.58
C GLY A 89 -13.72 17.47 7.99
N ASP A 90 -14.73 17.36 8.83
CA ASP A 90 -14.72 17.07 10.27
C ASP A 90 -14.31 15.62 10.63
N ARG A 91 -14.17 14.72 9.65
CA ARG A 91 -13.75 13.34 9.90
C ARG A 91 -12.27 13.20 10.24
N LEU A 92 -11.47 14.22 9.99
CA LEU A 92 -10.03 14.21 10.25
C LEU A 92 -9.72 15.10 11.45
N PRO A 93 -8.93 14.60 12.42
CA PRO A 93 -8.49 15.42 13.53
C PRO A 93 -7.63 16.61 13.05
N ASP A 94 -7.66 17.69 13.83
CA ASP A 94 -6.83 18.87 13.62
C ASP A 94 -5.33 18.56 13.70
#